data_AF-A0A1Y1NAJ1-F1
#
_entry.id   AF-A0A1Y1NAJ1-F1
#
_cell.length_a   1.000
_cell.length_b   1.000
_cell.length_c   1.000
_cell.angle_alpha   90.00
_cell.angle_beta   90.00
_cell.angle_gamma   90.00
#
_symmetry.space_group_name_H-M   'P 1'
#
loop_
_entity.id
_entity.type
_entity.pdbx_description
1 polymer ?
#
loop_
_entity_poly.entity_id
_entity_poly.type
_entity_poly.pdbx_seq_one_letter_code
_entity_poly.pdbx_strand_id
1 'polypeptide(L)'
;ELVYSRRAVFFFEDAVTWECHCDLWQGSAANMTKILRGKKPACTNRLSEAAFAFQHTEWPDMDEYARLAMDYSMRRVTMVDDSISAFAGVTHVLSRIFQGGFAYGMPLMFIDIALLWRPQATIRR
;
A
#
# COMPACT_ATOMS: atom_id res chain seq x y z
N GLU A 1 0.31 0.95 4.51
CA GLU A 1 1.37 1.06 3.49
C GLU A 1 2.25 -0.18 3.42
N LEU A 2 2.82 -0.69 4.51
CA LEU A 2 3.57 -1.97 4.45
C LEU A 2 2.73 -3.14 3.94
N VAL A 3 1.46 -3.17 4.33
CA VAL A 3 0.45 -4.08 3.81
C VAL A 3 0.37 -3.89 2.28
N TYR A 4 0.89 -4.89 1.56
CA TYR A 4 1.15 -4.98 0.10
C TYR A 4 2.27 -4.13 -0.51
N SER A 5 3.07 -3.41 0.27
CA SER A 5 4.25 -2.74 -0.29
C SER A 5 5.28 -3.76 -0.76
N ARG A 6 5.66 -3.68 -2.03
CA ARG A 6 6.74 -4.53 -2.60
C ARG A 6 8.13 -4.06 -2.17
N ARG A 7 8.22 -2.77 -1.88
CA ARG A 7 9.43 -2.03 -1.51
C ARG A 7 9.02 -0.99 -0.49
N ALA A 8 9.74 -0.90 0.62
CA ALA A 8 9.50 0.10 1.64
C ALA A 8 10.78 0.86 1.94
N VAL A 9 10.63 2.15 2.26
CA VAL A 9 11.73 2.97 2.80
C VAL A 9 11.29 3.49 4.15
N PHE A 10 12.12 3.24 5.16
CA PHE A 10 11.94 3.74 6.51
C PHE A 10 12.99 4.80 6.79
N PHE A 11 12.54 5.93 7.30
CA PHE A 11 13.38 7.01 7.77
C PHE A 11 13.39 6.98 9.30
N PHE A 12 14.58 6.82 9.86
CA PHE A 12 14.89 6.98 11.27
C PHE A 12 15.75 8.24 11.44
N GLU A 13 16.00 8.64 12.68
CA GLU A 13 16.77 9.85 12.99
C GLU A 13 18.17 9.83 12.34
N ASP A 14 18.90 8.71 12.48
CA ASP A 14 20.27 8.57 11.98
C ASP A 14 20.44 7.56 10.82
N ALA A 15 19.34 6.90 10.43
CA ALA A 15 19.37 5.79 9.47
C ALA A 15 18.22 5.83 8.48
N VAL A 16 18.49 5.37 7.27
CA VAL A 16 17.49 5.07 6.25
C VAL A 16 17.59 3.58 5.95
N THR A 17 16.45 2.90 6.01
CA THR A 17 16.35 1.48 5.65
C THR A 17 15.50 1.38 4.39
N TRP A 18 15.98 0.67 3.38
CA TRP A 18 15.19 0.24 2.24
C TRP A 18 15.07 -1.27 2.32
N GLU A 19 13.86 -1.79 2.16
CA GLU A 19 13.64 -3.22 2.07
C GLU A 19 12.81 -3.56 0.85
N CYS A 20 13.06 -4.74 0.33
CA CYS A 20 12.20 -5.44 -0.60
C CYS A 20 12.31 -6.94 -0.32
N HIS A 21 11.53 -7.75 -1.01
CA HIS A 21 11.62 -9.20 -0.88
C HIS A 21 12.96 -9.82 -1.29
N CYS A 22 13.75 -9.11 -2.10
CA CYS A 22 15.04 -9.57 -2.61
C CYS A 22 16.19 -9.27 -1.64
N ASP A 23 16.07 -8.19 -0.87
CA ASP A 23 17.22 -7.49 -0.31
C ASP A 23 16.75 -6.50 0.77
N LEU A 24 17.55 -6.39 1.82
CA LEU A 24 17.38 -5.44 2.92
C LEU A 24 18.64 -4.60 3.00
N TRP A 25 18.48 -3.30 2.91
CA TRP A 25 19.57 -2.35 2.98
C TRP A 25 19.33 -1.33 4.08
N GLN A 26 20.37 -1.05 4.86
CA GLN A 26 20.38 0.01 5.84
C GLN A 26 21.61 0.89 5.61
N GLY A 27 21.44 2.20 5.63
CA GLY A 27 22.54 3.16 5.55
C GLY A 27 22.28 4.40 6.39
N SER A 28 23.35 5.07 6.80
CA SER A 28 23.23 6.37 7.47
C SER A 28 22.93 7.48 6.46
N ALA A 29 22.14 8.47 6.87
CA ALA A 29 21.80 9.64 6.06
C ALA A 29 23.06 10.36 5.51
N ALA A 30 24.17 10.35 6.26
CA ALA A 30 25.44 10.95 5.88
C ALA A 30 26.13 10.29 4.67
N ASN A 31 25.83 9.02 4.37
CA ASN A 31 26.46 8.25 3.29
C ASN A 31 25.51 7.92 2.13
N MET A 32 24.29 8.47 2.12
CA MET A 32 23.26 8.15 1.12
C MET A 32 23.72 8.41 -0.33
N THR A 33 24.50 9.47 -0.57
CA THR A 33 25.00 9.85 -1.91
C THR A 33 26.05 8.89 -2.47
N LYS A 34 26.90 8.29 -1.63
CA LYS A 34 27.85 7.25 -2.05
C LYS A 34 27.15 5.95 -2.42
N ILE A 35 26.02 5.68 -1.78
CA ILE A 35 25.31 4.41 -1.90
C ILE A 35 24.34 4.42 -3.10
N LEU A 36 23.69 5.56 -3.39
CA LEU A 36 22.89 5.74 -4.61
C LEU A 36 23.72 5.65 -5.91
N ARG A 37 25.05 5.84 -5.82
CA ARG A 37 25.97 5.69 -6.95
C ARG A 37 26.41 4.25 -7.20
N GLY A 38 26.21 3.34 -6.26
CA GLY A 38 26.54 1.92 -6.44
C GLY A 38 25.56 1.25 -7.40
N LYS A 39 26.06 0.48 -8.37
CA LYS A 39 25.22 -0.40 -9.20
C LYS A 39 24.67 -1.53 -8.32
N LYS A 40 23.53 -1.29 -7.66
CA LYS A 40 22.78 -2.37 -7.01
C LYS A 40 22.13 -3.24 -8.09
N PRO A 41 22.13 -4.58 -7.94
CA PRO A 41 21.39 -5.44 -8.83
C PRO A 41 19.91 -5.04 -8.80
N ALA A 42 19.29 -4.91 -9.97
CA ALA A 42 17.86 -4.63 -10.04
C ALA A 42 17.11 -5.78 -9.38
N CYS A 43 16.20 -5.49 -8.44
CA CYS A 43 15.31 -6.49 -7.86
C CYS A 43 14.29 -6.90 -8.94
N THR A 44 14.69 -7.90 -9.73
CA THR A 44 13.95 -8.51 -10.85
C THR A 44 13.19 -9.76 -10.42
N ASN A 45 13.46 -10.31 -9.24
CA ASN A 45 12.69 -11.42 -8.71
C ASN A 45 11.22 -10.99 -8.61
N ARG A 46 10.35 -11.87 -9.10
CA ARG A 46 8.93 -11.71 -8.90
C ARG A 46 8.64 -12.25 -7.50
N LEU A 47 8.04 -11.41 -6.66
CA LEU A 47 7.32 -11.91 -5.50
C LEU A 47 6.31 -12.93 -5.98
N SER A 48 6.37 -14.13 -5.41
CA SER A 48 5.28 -15.08 -5.58
C SER A 48 3.98 -14.37 -5.23
N GLU A 49 2.97 -14.54 -6.06
CA GLU A 49 1.63 -14.01 -5.77
C GLU A 49 1.14 -14.49 -4.40
N ALA A 50 1.53 -15.70 -4.00
CA ALA A 50 1.31 -16.25 -2.67
C ALA A 50 1.89 -15.38 -1.54
N ALA A 51 3.00 -14.67 -1.75
CA ALA A 51 3.61 -13.80 -0.74
C ALA A 51 2.71 -12.60 -0.36
N PHE A 52 1.76 -12.24 -1.23
CA PHE A 52 0.71 -11.27 -0.94
C PHE A 52 -0.63 -11.95 -0.62
N ALA A 53 -0.85 -13.17 -1.11
CA ALA A 53 -2.13 -13.88 -1.06
C ALA A 53 -2.36 -14.73 0.20
N PHE A 54 -1.37 -14.91 1.08
CA PHE A 54 -1.62 -15.52 2.40
C PHE A 54 -2.29 -14.57 3.41
N GLN A 55 -2.49 -13.29 3.05
CA GLN A 55 -3.19 -12.32 3.91
C GLN A 55 -4.69 -12.20 3.62
N HIS A 56 -5.17 -12.72 2.48
CA HIS A 56 -6.58 -12.62 2.06
C HIS A 56 -7.20 -13.98 1.87
N THR A 57 -8.51 -14.05 2.07
CA THR A 57 -9.28 -15.18 1.58
C THR A 57 -9.24 -15.22 0.05
N GLU A 58 -9.39 -16.39 -0.57
CA GLU A 58 -9.48 -16.53 -2.04
C GLU A 58 -10.72 -15.82 -2.63
N TRP A 59 -11.59 -15.30 -1.76
CA TRP A 59 -12.85 -14.66 -2.09
C TRP A 59 -12.80 -13.17 -1.73
N PRO A 60 -13.55 -12.31 -2.44
CA PRO A 60 -13.57 -10.89 -2.15
C PRO A 60 -14.32 -10.61 -0.83
N ASP A 61 -13.57 -10.30 0.23
CA ASP A 61 -14.09 -10.00 1.57
C ASP A 61 -14.25 -8.46 1.75
N MET A 62 -15.49 -8.01 1.78
CA MET A 62 -15.82 -6.59 1.97
C MET A 62 -15.53 -6.07 3.38
N ASP A 63 -15.57 -6.91 4.41
CA ASP A 63 -15.26 -6.51 5.79
C ASP A 63 -13.76 -6.29 5.94
N GLU A 64 -12.95 -7.16 5.33
CA GLU A 64 -11.51 -6.98 5.24
C GLU A 64 -11.14 -5.71 4.48
N TYR A 65 -11.76 -5.50 3.32
CA TYR A 65 -11.56 -4.28 2.55
C TYR A 65 -11.94 -3.03 3.35
N ALA A 66 -13.08 -3.05 4.05
CA ALA A 66 -13.52 -1.95 4.90
C ALA A 66 -12.50 -1.64 6.00
N ARG A 67 -11.93 -2.66 6.66
CA ARG A 67 -10.86 -2.48 7.66
C ARG A 67 -9.63 -1.80 7.06
N LEU A 68 -9.15 -2.27 5.90
CA LEU A 68 -8.00 -1.67 5.22
C LEU A 68 -8.23 -0.20 4.84
N ALA A 69 -9.41 0.11 4.31
CA ALA A 69 -9.79 1.47 3.93
C ALA A 69 -9.92 2.38 5.17
N MET A 70 -10.55 1.90 6.25
CA MET A 70 -10.68 2.63 7.51
C MET A 70 -9.30 2.90 8.14
N ASP A 71 -8.46 1.88 8.29
CA ASP A 71 -7.11 2.00 8.83
C ASP A 71 -6.24 2.96 8.03
N TYR A 72 -6.44 2.99 6.71
CA TYR A 72 -5.75 3.95 5.86
C TYR A 72 -6.29 5.38 6.06
N SER A 73 -7.61 5.55 6.12
CA SER A 73 -8.26 6.86 6.28
C SER A 73 -7.93 7.56 7.60
N MET A 74 -7.61 6.81 8.65
CA MET A 74 -7.21 7.35 9.96
C MET A 74 -5.78 7.90 9.97
N ARG A 75 -5.00 7.68 8.91
CA ARG A 75 -3.61 8.13 8.85
C ARG A 75 -3.53 9.63 8.61
N ARG A 76 -2.58 10.27 9.29
CA ARG A 76 -2.19 11.64 8.99
C ARG A 76 -1.30 11.66 7.75
N VAL A 77 -1.92 11.85 6.59
CA VAL A 77 -1.21 12.08 5.33
C VAL A 77 -0.80 13.56 5.22
N THR A 78 0.39 13.82 4.69
CA THR A 78 0.90 15.19 4.49
C THR A 78 0.08 15.94 3.42
N MET A 79 -0.32 15.23 2.37
CA MET A 79 -1.15 15.74 1.28
C MET A 79 -2.41 14.89 1.19
N VAL A 80 -3.57 15.47 1.53
CA VAL A 80 -4.85 14.75 1.56
C VAL A 80 -5.33 14.42 0.15
N ASP A 81 -5.04 15.27 -0.82
CA ASP A 81 -5.42 15.08 -2.23
C ASP A 81 -4.78 13.82 -2.85
N ASP A 82 -3.61 13.41 -2.33
CA ASP A 82 -2.90 12.21 -2.78
C ASP A 82 -3.36 10.93 -2.06
N SER A 83 -4.32 11.02 -1.13
CA SER A 83 -4.76 9.89 -0.31
C SER A 83 -5.20 8.68 -1.14
N ILE A 84 -6.02 8.90 -2.18
CA ILE A 84 -6.50 7.83 -3.08
C ILE A 84 -5.32 7.25 -3.89
N SER A 85 -4.45 8.11 -4.42
CA SER A 85 -3.27 7.71 -5.18
C SER A 85 -2.33 6.85 -4.34
N ALA A 86 -2.10 7.22 -3.09
CA ALA A 86 -1.27 6.46 -2.16
C ALA A 86 -1.96 5.18 -1.66
N PHE A 87 -3.30 5.13 -1.65
CA PHE A 87 -4.06 3.90 -1.40
C PHE A 87 -4.08 2.93 -2.60
N ALA A 88 -3.73 3.39 -3.80
CA ALA A 88 -3.80 2.60 -5.03
C ALA A 88 -2.94 1.32 -5.00
N GLY A 89 -1.87 1.28 -4.19
CA GLY A 89 -1.07 0.07 -3.99
C GLY A 89 -1.89 -1.08 -3.41
N VAL A 90 -2.80 -0.77 -2.47
CA VAL A 90 -3.70 -1.74 -1.84
C VAL A 90 -4.75 -2.23 -2.84
N THR A 91 -5.45 -1.30 -3.48
CA THR A 91 -6.52 -1.64 -4.44
C THR A 91 -5.98 -2.36 -5.68
N HIS A 92 -4.73 -2.09 -6.09
CA HIS A 92 -4.08 -2.82 -7.18
C HIS A 92 -3.91 -4.31 -6.84
N VAL A 93 -3.50 -4.65 -5.62
CA VAL A 93 -3.37 -6.06 -5.21
C VAL A 93 -4.74 -6.72 -5.09
N LEU A 94 -5.69 -6.04 -4.45
CA LEU A 94 -7.06 -6.56 -4.28
C LEU A 94 -7.83 -6.68 -5.60
N SER A 95 -7.47 -5.95 -6.66
CA SER A 95 -8.14 -6.03 -7.96
C SER A 95 -8.11 -7.43 -8.61
N ARG A 96 -7.25 -8.32 -8.11
CA ARG A 96 -7.16 -9.72 -8.55
C ARG A 96 -8.29 -10.59 -8.02
N ILE A 97 -8.85 -10.23 -6.87
CA ILE A 97 -9.98 -10.93 -6.23
C ILE A 97 -11.30 -10.16 -6.38
N PHE A 98 -11.26 -8.82 -6.37
CA PHE A 98 -12.42 -7.96 -6.62
C PHE A 98 -12.62 -7.75 -8.12
N GLN A 99 -13.57 -8.48 -8.72
CA GLN A 99 -13.84 -8.38 -10.15
C GLN A 99 -14.25 -6.96 -10.56
N GLY A 100 -13.77 -6.53 -11.74
CA GLY A 100 -13.92 -5.15 -12.20
C GLY A 100 -12.97 -4.16 -11.53
N GLY A 101 -12.28 -4.54 -10.45
CA GLY A 101 -11.31 -3.69 -9.77
C GLY A 101 -11.97 -2.57 -8.97
N PHE A 102 -11.32 -1.41 -8.95
CA PHE A 102 -11.68 -0.29 -8.07
C PHE A 102 -11.76 1.02 -8.85
N ALA A 103 -12.72 1.87 -8.47
CA ALA A 103 -12.84 3.25 -8.93
C ALA A 103 -12.87 4.19 -7.72
N TYR A 104 -11.99 5.20 -7.68
CA TYR A 104 -11.87 6.15 -6.56
C TYR A 104 -11.75 5.49 -5.17
N GLY A 105 -11.12 4.30 -5.10
CA GLY A 105 -11.06 3.53 -3.85
C GLY A 105 -12.39 2.85 -3.47
N MET A 106 -13.28 2.57 -4.42
CA MET A 106 -14.49 1.77 -4.21
C MET A 106 -14.45 0.50 -5.07
N PRO A 107 -14.75 -0.68 -4.52
CA PRO A 107 -14.79 -1.94 -5.27
C PRO A 107 -15.99 -1.93 -6.21
N LEU A 108 -15.74 -2.06 -7.52
CA LEU A 108 -16.83 -2.05 -8.51
C LEU A 108 -17.76 -3.26 -8.38
N MET A 109 -17.22 -4.39 -7.92
CA MET A 109 -17.98 -5.61 -7.65
C MET A 109 -19.13 -5.44 -6.64
N PHE A 110 -18.97 -4.51 -5.71
CA PHE A 110 -19.90 -4.23 -4.61
C PHE A 110 -20.20 -2.73 -4.51
N ILE A 111 -20.35 -2.07 -5.66
CA ILE A 111 -20.50 -0.61 -5.71
C ILE A 111 -21.77 -0.15 -4.98
N ASP A 112 -22.84 -0.93 -5.04
CA ASP A 112 -24.08 -0.71 -4.31
C ASP A 112 -23.86 -0.67 -2.79
N ILE A 113 -23.04 -1.56 -2.26
CA ILE A 113 -22.64 -1.59 -0.85
C ILE A 113 -21.66 -0.46 -0.54
N ALA A 114 -20.65 -0.24 -1.39
CA ALA A 114 -19.62 0.79 -1.20
C ALA A 114 -20.22 2.21 -1.17
N LEU A 115 -21.29 2.47 -1.93
CA LEU A 115 -22.00 3.74 -1.92
C LEU A 115 -22.71 4.03 -0.57
N LEU A 116 -22.91 3.01 0.26
CA LEU A 116 -23.46 3.17 1.61
C LEU A 116 -22.40 3.56 2.64
N TRP A 117 -21.12 3.55 2.28
CA TRP A 117 -20.05 3.94 3.20
C TRP A 117 -20.19 5.38 3.65
N ARG A 118 -20.15 5.57 4.97
CA ARG A 118 -20.17 6.88 5.59
C ARG A 118 -18.82 7.15 6.22
N PRO A 119 -18.23 8.33 5.99
CA PRO A 119 -17.03 8.75 6.71
C PRO A 119 -17.37 8.82 8.20
N GLN A 120 -16.51 8.24 9.04
CA GLN A 120 -16.67 8.33 10.50
C GLN A 120 -16.39 9.75 11.01
N ALA A 121 -15.60 10.54 10.28
CA ALA A 121 -15.34 11.94 10.57
C ALA A 121 -16.33 12.86 9.83
N THR A 122 -16.73 13.96 10.47
CA THR A 122 -17.51 15.00 9.82
C THR A 122 -16.71 15.62 8.66
N ILE A 123 -17.18 15.44 7.43
CA ILE A 123 -16.64 16.16 6.27
C ILE A 123 -16.94 17.65 6.47
N ARG A 124 -15.92 18.49 6.64
CA ARG A 124 -16.06 19.93 6.36
C ARG A 124 -15.99 20.09 4.85
N ARG A 125 -17.11 20.55 4.26
CA ARG A 125 -17.17 20.97 2.87
C ARG A 125 -16.53 22.34 2.69
#